data_AF-L5LAL6-F1
#
_entry.id   AF-L5LAL6-F1
#
_cell.length_a   1.000
_cell.length_b   1.000
_cell.length_c   1.000
_cell.angle_alpha   90.00
_cell.angle_beta   90.00
_cell.angle_gamma   90.00
#
_symmetry.space_group_name_H-M   'P 1'
#
loop_
_entity.id
_entity.type
_entity.pdbx_description
1 polymer ?
#
loop_
_entity_poly.entity_id
_entity_poly.type
_entity_poly.pdbx_seq_one_letter_code
_entity_poly.pdbx_strand_id
1 'polypeptide(L)' 'MKKMEDNNTLVFIVDVQANKHQIQQAVKKPYDIDVAKGSTLIRPDGGKKAYVRLAPDDDALDVANKIGII' A
#
# COMPACT_ATOMS: atom_id res chain seq x y z
N MET A 1 -12.03 -1.99 -0.10
CA MET A 1 -12.35 -3.35 0.36
C MET A 1 -11.91 -4.39 -0.66
N LYS A 2 -12.60 -4.61 -1.79
CA LYS A 2 -12.27 -5.68 -2.76
C LYS A 2 -10.78 -5.91 -3.10
N LYS A 3 -9.98 -4.86 -3.26
CA LYS A 3 -8.52 -5.04 -3.55
C LYS A 3 -7.70 -5.58 -2.39
N MET A 4 -8.14 -5.37 -1.14
CA MET A 4 -7.50 -5.94 0.04
C MET A 4 -7.81 -7.44 0.13
N GLU A 5 -9.08 -7.81 -0.03
CA GLU A 5 -9.55 -9.21 -0.01
C GLU A 5 -9.03 -10.04 -1.20
N ASP A 6 -9.26 -9.58 -2.44
CA ASP A 6 -9.03 -10.40 -3.63
C ASP A 6 -7.56 -10.47 -4.05
N ASN A 7 -6.78 -9.43 -3.75
CA ASN A 7 -5.44 -9.23 -4.32
C ASN A 7 -4.36 -8.99 -3.27
N ASN A 8 -4.69 -9.07 -1.98
CA ASN A 8 -3.78 -8.77 -0.88
C ASN A 8 -3.03 -7.44 -1.09
N THR A 9 -3.79 -6.39 -1.44
CA THR A 9 -3.24 -5.10 -1.87
C THR A 9 -3.83 -3.94 -1.07
N LEU A 10 -2.94 -3.17 -0.43
CA LEU A 10 -3.25 -1.91 0.23
C LEU A 10 -3.19 -0.74 -0.74
N VAL A 11 -4.08 0.23 -0.56
CA VAL A 11 -4.16 1.42 -1.41
C VAL A 11 -3.91 2.67 -0.57
N PHE A 12 -2.86 3.41 -0.92
CA PHE A 12 -2.47 4.64 -0.22
C PHE A 12 -2.62 5.86 -1.12
N ILE A 13 -2.93 7.00 -0.50
CA ILE A 13 -2.70 8.31 -1.10
C ILE A 13 -1.32 8.75 -0.64
N VAL A 14 -0.46 9.10 -1.60
CA VAL A 14 0.93 9.46 -1.33
C VAL A 14 1.27 10.77 -2.01
N ASP A 15 2.39 11.36 -1.62
CA ASP A 15 2.89 12.58 -2.24
C ASP A 15 3.23 12.39 -3.73
N VAL A 16 2.98 13.43 -4.54
CA VAL A 16 3.15 13.40 -6.00
C VAL A 16 4.63 13.28 -6.40
N GLN A 17 5.56 13.63 -5.52
CA GLN A 17 7.00 13.47 -5.75
C GLN A 17 7.54 12.14 -5.21
N ALA A 18 6.77 11.38 -4.42
CA ALA A 18 7.23 10.13 -3.83
C ALA A 18 7.55 9.04 -4.87
N ASN A 19 8.77 8.49 -4.82
CA ASN A 19 9.20 7.39 -5.69
C ASN A 19 8.73 6.04 -5.16
N LYS A 20 8.64 5.02 -6.03
CA LYS A 20 8.19 3.67 -5.64
C LYS A 20 9.00 3.07 -4.50
N HIS A 21 10.33 3.26 -4.51
CA HIS A 21 11.20 2.77 -3.44
C HIS A 21 10.93 3.42 -2.09
N GLN A 22 10.66 4.73 -2.07
CA GLN A 22 10.31 5.46 -0.85
C GLN A 22 8.98 4.97 -0.28
N ILE A 23 7.98 4.79 -1.16
CA ILE A 23 6.67 4.28 -0.77
C ILE A 23 6.80 2.87 -0.18
N GLN A 24 7.58 1.99 -0.81
CA GLN A 24 7.83 0.65 -0.27
C GLN A 24 8.47 0.71 1.12
N GLN A 25 9.56 1.46 1.29
CA GLN A 25 10.24 1.59 2.58
C GLN A 25 9.34 2.18 3.67
N ALA A 26 8.51 3.17 3.31
CA ALA A 26 7.58 3.80 4.23
C ALA A 26 6.44 2.87 4.67
N VAL A 27 6.09 1.87 3.86
CA VAL A 27 5.11 0.84 4.24
C VAL A 27 5.77 -0.27 5.06
N LYS A 28 7.02 -0.67 4.74
CA LYS A 28 7.74 -1.72 5.47
C LYS A 28 8.07 -1.31 6.91
N LYS A 29 8.71 -0.15 7.10
CA LYS A 29 9.29 0.25 8.40
C LYS A 29 8.31 0.34 9.58
N PRO A 30 7.13 0.99 9.47
CA PRO A 30 6.27 1.19 10.64
C PRO A 30 5.50 -0.07 11.06
N TYR A 31 5.28 -1.00 10.14
CA TYR A 31 4.39 -2.14 10.37
C TYR A 31 5.08 -3.50 10.25
N ASP A 32 6.37 -3.52 9.88
CA ASP A 32 7.19 -4.71 9.64
C ASP A 32 6.57 -5.68 8.62
N ILE A 33 6.07 -5.13 7.52
CA ILE A 33 5.38 -5.88 6.47
C ILE A 33 6.30 -5.99 5.25
N ASP A 34 6.27 -7.12 4.56
CA ASP A 34 6.96 -7.27 3.29
C ASP A 34 6.08 -6.90 2.08
N VAL A 35 6.68 -6.14 1.16
CA VAL A 35 6.01 -5.68 -0.06
C VAL A 35 6.51 -6.49 -1.23
N ALA A 36 5.62 -7.26 -1.86
CA ALA A 36 5.90 -8.00 -3.08
C ALA A 36 6.00 -7.06 -4.30
N LYS A 37 5.05 -6.12 -4.45
CA LYS A 37 5.03 -5.22 -5.60
C LYS A 37 4.37 -3.88 -5.30
N GLY A 38 5.03 -2.79 -5.68
CA GLY A 38 4.49 -1.42 -5.62
C GLY A 38 4.17 -0.85 -6.99
N SER A 39 2.93 -0.44 -7.21
CA SER A 39 2.46 0.26 -8.42
C SER A 39 1.90 1.63 -8.05
N THR A 40 2.15 2.65 -8.85
CA THR A 40 1.69 4.02 -8.58
C THR A 40 1.03 4.62 -9.81
N LEU A 41 0.00 5.45 -9.62
CA LEU A 41 -0.60 6.28 -10.67
C LEU A 41 -0.85 7.69 -10.14
N ILE A 42 -0.77 8.68 -11.03
CA ILE A 42 -1.24 10.04 -10.74
C ILE A 42 -2.71 10.10 -11.13
N ARG A 43 -3.56 10.51 -10.18
CA ARG A 43 -4.99 10.70 -10.43
C ARG A 43 -5.24 12.08 -11.05
N PRO A 44 -6.35 12.24 -11.80
CA PRO A 44 -6.73 13.54 -12.35
C PRO A 44 -7.08 14.59 -11.28
N ASP A 45 -7.31 14.18 -10.03
CA ASP A 45 -7.50 15.07 -8.88
C ASP A 45 -6.18 15.67 -8.36
N GLY A 46 -5.04 15.35 -8.98
CA GLY A 46 -3.72 15.82 -8.59
C GLY A 46 -3.04 14.98 -7.51
N GLY A 47 -3.71 13.96 -6.94
CA GLY A 47 -3.13 13.08 -5.94
C GLY A 47 -2.43 11.86 -6.54
N LYS A 48 -1.32 11.39 -5.96
CA LYS A 48 -0.75 10.09 -6.33
C LYS A 48 -1.46 8.96 -5.56
N LYS A 49 -1.84 7.90 -6.26
CA LYS A 49 -2.38 6.66 -5.68
C LYS A 49 -1.33 5.56 -5.80
N ALA A 50 -1.01 4.92 -4.68
CA ALA A 50 -0.12 3.77 -4.64
C ALA A 50 -0.93 2.51 -4.34
N TYR A 51 -0.70 1.46 -5.11
CA TYR A 51 -1.14 0.10 -4.87
C TYR A 51 0.06 -0.69 -4.39
N VAL A 52 -0.02 -1.21 -3.17
CA VAL A 52 1.07 -1.93 -2.51
C VAL A 52 0.57 -3.34 -2.25
N ARG A 53 1.06 -4.28 -3.04
CA ARG A 53 0.77 -5.70 -2.87
C ARG A 53 1.73 -6.27 -1.84
N LEU A 54 1.18 -6.89 -0.81
CA LEU A 54 1.95 -7.50 0.27
C LEU A 54 2.51 -8.86 -0.16
N ALA A 55 3.51 -9.33 0.60
CA ALA A 55 3.96 -10.71 0.52
C ALA A 55 2.80 -11.66 0.85
N PRO A 56 2.80 -12.90 0.30
CA PRO A 56 1.77 -13.89 0.62
C PRO A 56 1.76 -14.29 2.10
N ASP A 57 2.85 -14.04 2.82
CA ASP A 57 2.98 -14.31 4.26
C ASP A 57 2.23 -13.28 5.13
N ASP A 58 1.90 -12.11 4.56
CA ASP A 58 1.21 -11.01 5.25
C ASP A 58 -0.21 -10.82 4.69
N ASP A 59 -1.22 -10.67 5.55
CA ASP A 59 -2.60 -10.38 5.13
C ASP A 59 -2.92 -8.88 5.19
N ALA A 60 -3.35 -8.31 4.07
CA ALA A 60 -3.75 -6.91 3.94
C ALA A 60 -4.92 -6.52 4.84
N LEU A 61 -5.84 -7.43 5.19
CA LEU A 61 -6.95 -7.13 6.10
C LEU A 61 -6.46 -6.97 7.53
N ASP A 62 -5.61 -7.89 8.00
CA ASP A 62 -5.04 -7.82 9.35
C ASP A 62 -4.15 -6.60 9.52
N VAL A 63 -3.36 -6.30 8.50
CA VAL A 63 -2.57 -5.06 8.45
C VAL A 63 -3.50 -3.84 8.46
N ALA A 64 -4.58 -3.81 7.67
CA ALA A 64 -5.50 -2.68 7.64
C ALA A 64 -6.19 -2.46 8.99
N ASN A 65 -6.53 -3.54 9.71
CA ASN A 65 -7.04 -3.48 11.08
C ASN A 65 -6.01 -2.91 12.05
N LYS A 66 -4.74 -3.33 11.93
CA LYS A 66 -3.63 -2.80 12.76
C LYS A 66 -3.37 -1.31 12.50
N ILE A 67 -3.59 -0.84 11.28
CA ILE A 67 -3.47 0.58 10.91
C ILE A 67 -4.72 1.38 11.33
N GLY A 68 -5.86 0.74 11.54
CA GLY A 68 -7.12 1.39 11.89
C GLY A 68 -7.84 2.02 10.69
N ILE A 69 -7.72 1.40 9.51
CA ILE A 69 -8.39 1.85 8.27
C ILE A 69 -9.80 1.23 8.13
N ILE A 70 -10.10 0.19 8.94
CA ILE A 70 -11.38 -0.53 9.01
C ILE A 70 -12.13 -0.11 10.27
#